data_AF-A0A925MLZ2-F1
#
_entry.id   AF-A0A925MLZ2-F1
#
_cell.length_a   1.000
_cell.length_b   1.000
_cell.length_c   1.000
_cell.angle_alpha   90.00
_cell.angle_beta   90.00
_cell.angle_gamma   90.00
#
_symmetry.space_group_name_H-M   'P 1'
#
loop_
_entity.id
_entity.type
_entity.pdbx_description
1 polymer ?
#
loop_
_entity_poly.entity_id
_entity_poly.type
_entity_poly.pdbx_seq_one_letter_code
_entity_poly.pdbx_strand_id
1 'polypeptide(L)'
;MERNKKTNKKIHNVKIGYFLAYRQLKHASIWTTSLIVVVMMLTFLNLVVVNGILVGLIESSIQASEERYSGNVIVSTLRQKSIIENSAEIQKVLENLPNVTDVVPRVLAGGVVKADYNRLLREEETPNQAQATISGIVPSQEDKATGLSKYVVDGSYLDDNDKDGILVGAFLVNELTPIDAVGFSQLREVKVGDRIKVTVGNNSKEVYIRGFMK
;
A
#
# COMPACT_ATOMS: atom_id res chain seq x y z
N MET A 1 -57.81 13.68 23.39
CA MET A 1 -57.37 15.07 23.70
C MET A 1 -56.32 15.17 24.82
N GLU A 2 -56.11 14.18 25.69
CA GLU A 2 -55.17 14.28 26.82
C GLU A 2 -53.67 14.16 26.46
N ARG A 3 -53.34 13.51 25.34
CA ARG A 3 -51.94 13.30 24.91
C ARG A 3 -51.23 14.62 24.55
N ASN A 4 -51.96 15.59 23.98
CA ASN A 4 -51.42 16.90 23.60
C ASN A 4 -51.09 17.82 24.81
N LYS A 5 -51.83 17.71 25.92
CA LYS A 5 -51.55 18.49 27.14
C LYS A 5 -50.26 18.04 27.82
N LYS A 6 -49.96 16.74 27.82
CA LYS A 6 -48.69 16.20 28.37
C LYS A 6 -47.47 16.64 27.56
N THR A 7 -47.57 16.66 26.22
CA THR A 7 -46.48 17.14 25.36
C THR A 7 -46.22 18.63 25.56
N ASN A 8 -47.28 19.44 25.67
CA ASN A 8 -47.15 20.88 25.89
C ASN A 8 -46.53 21.20 27.27
N LYS A 9 -46.89 20.42 28.31
CA LYS A 9 -46.26 20.50 29.63
C LYS A 9 -44.77 20.13 29.60
N LYS A 10 -44.38 19.08 28.84
CA LYS A 10 -42.95 18.73 28.65
C LYS A 10 -42.17 19.83 27.94
N ILE A 11 -42.72 20.40 26.87
CA ILE A 11 -42.10 21.50 26.12
C ILE A 11 -41.94 22.74 27.00
N HIS A 12 -42.94 23.07 27.80
CA HIS A 12 -42.89 24.19 28.73
C HIS A 12 -41.82 23.98 29.82
N ASN A 13 -41.71 22.78 30.37
CA ASN A 13 -40.69 22.44 31.35
C ASN A 13 -39.27 22.50 30.77
N VAL A 14 -39.06 22.07 29.52
CA VAL A 14 -37.76 22.21 28.83
C VAL A 14 -37.40 23.68 28.59
N LYS A 15 -38.38 24.52 28.21
CA LYS A 15 -38.18 25.97 28.06
C LYS A 15 -37.81 26.64 29.38
N ILE A 16 -38.48 26.29 30.48
CA ILE A 16 -38.14 26.78 31.82
C ILE A 16 -36.73 26.31 32.21
N GLY A 17 -36.40 25.04 31.99
CA GLY A 17 -35.08 24.48 32.27
C GLY A 17 -33.97 25.20 31.50
N TYR A 18 -34.17 25.46 30.20
CA TYR A 18 -33.23 26.23 29.38
C TYR A 18 -33.04 27.66 29.88
N PHE A 19 -34.13 28.34 30.27
CA PHE A 19 -34.06 29.69 30.82
C PHE A 19 -33.26 29.75 32.13
N LEU A 20 -33.49 28.78 33.02
CA LEU A 20 -32.74 28.65 34.28
C LEU A 20 -31.25 28.38 34.01
N ALA A 21 -30.93 27.45 33.09
CA ALA A 21 -29.56 27.12 32.73
C ALA A 21 -28.81 28.31 32.09
N TYR A 22 -29.45 29.04 31.17
CA TYR A 22 -28.88 30.24 30.55
C TYR A 22 -28.58 31.33 31.59
N ARG A 23 -29.52 31.58 32.50
CA ARG A 23 -29.31 32.54 33.60
C ARG A 23 -28.17 32.11 34.51
N GLN A 24 -28.06 30.81 34.81
CA GLN A 24 -26.98 30.25 35.63
C GLN A 24 -25.62 30.40 34.96
N LEU A 25 -25.53 30.16 33.65
CA LEU A 25 -24.30 30.35 32.87
C LEU A 25 -23.83 31.80 32.86
N LYS A 26 -24.77 32.77 32.80
CA LYS A 26 -24.46 34.21 32.83
C LYS A 26 -23.90 34.68 34.18
N HIS A 27 -24.30 34.05 35.28
CA HIS A 27 -23.80 34.37 36.63
C HIS A 27 -22.57 33.53 37.04
N ALA A 28 -22.23 32.49 36.29
CA ALA A 28 -21.01 31.72 36.48
C ALA A 28 -19.78 32.55 36.09
N SER A 29 -18.60 32.18 36.63
CA SER A 29 -17.38 32.89 36.26
C SER A 29 -17.06 32.63 34.78
N ILE A 30 -16.95 33.70 34.00
CA ILE A 30 -16.74 33.62 32.55
C ILE A 30 -15.49 32.79 32.21
N TRP A 31 -14.48 32.85 33.08
CA TRP A 31 -13.23 32.11 32.97
C TRP A 31 -13.40 30.61 33.13
N THR A 32 -14.13 30.14 34.15
CA THR A 32 -14.34 28.70 34.36
C THR A 32 -15.20 28.10 33.27
N THR A 33 -16.26 28.78 32.85
CA THR A 33 -17.10 28.33 31.72
C THR A 33 -16.30 28.27 30.42
N SER A 34 -15.49 29.30 30.12
CA SER A 34 -14.64 29.29 28.93
C SER A 34 -13.60 28.16 29.00
N LEU A 35 -12.98 27.92 30.15
CA LEU A 35 -12.03 26.84 30.34
C LEU A 35 -12.67 25.47 30.08
N ILE A 36 -13.86 25.23 30.63
CA ILE A 36 -14.59 23.97 30.41
C ILE A 36 -14.94 23.80 28.93
N VAL A 37 -15.47 24.83 28.26
CA VAL A 37 -15.83 24.76 26.83
C VAL A 37 -14.59 24.48 25.96
N VAL A 38 -13.47 25.14 26.24
CA VAL A 38 -12.20 24.90 25.53
C VAL A 38 -11.69 23.49 25.76
N VAL A 39 -11.69 23.01 27.00
CA VAL A 39 -11.24 21.64 27.32
C VAL A 39 -12.14 20.61 26.63
N MET A 40 -13.47 20.78 26.69
CA MET A 40 -14.42 19.90 26.02
C MET A 40 -14.30 19.95 24.48
N MET A 41 -14.06 21.13 23.92
CA MET A 41 -13.79 21.28 22.49
C MET A 41 -12.48 20.60 22.09
N LEU A 42 -11.42 20.75 22.89
CA LEU A 42 -10.12 20.17 22.62
C LEU A 42 -10.15 18.63 22.72
N THR A 43 -10.84 18.08 23.72
CA THR A 43 -11.03 16.62 23.83
C THR A 43 -11.88 16.08 22.69
N PHE A 44 -12.95 16.78 22.31
CA PHE A 44 -13.75 16.41 21.15
C PHE A 44 -12.94 16.46 19.85
N LEU A 45 -12.21 17.55 19.61
CA LEU A 45 -11.38 17.71 18.42
C LEU A 45 -10.30 16.64 18.36
N ASN A 46 -9.64 16.33 19.48
CA ASN A 46 -8.65 15.28 19.55
C ASN A 46 -9.25 13.93 19.13
N LEU A 47 -10.41 13.54 19.68
CA LEU A 47 -11.07 12.29 19.32
C LEU A 47 -11.49 12.25 17.85
N VAL A 48 -12.04 13.33 17.30
CA VAL A 48 -12.51 13.36 15.90
C VAL A 48 -11.34 13.35 14.93
N VAL A 49 -10.32 14.18 15.17
CA VAL A 49 -9.17 14.32 14.26
C VAL A 49 -8.34 13.04 14.23
N VAL A 50 -8.06 12.45 15.39
CA VAL A 50 -7.26 11.21 15.45
C VAL A 50 -7.96 10.07 14.71
N ASN A 51 -9.26 9.89 14.95
CA ASN A 51 -10.04 8.87 14.23
C ASN A 51 -10.13 9.17 12.72
N GLY A 52 -10.31 10.43 12.34
CA GLY A 52 -10.36 10.83 10.93
C GLY A 52 -9.07 10.54 10.18
N ILE A 53 -7.92 10.86 10.79
CA ILE A 53 -6.60 10.56 10.22
C ILE A 53 -6.41 9.04 10.12
N LEU A 54 -6.76 8.28 11.16
CA LEU A 54 -6.57 6.83 11.16
C LEU A 54 -7.38 6.16 10.04
N VAL A 55 -8.66 6.51 9.89
CA VAL A 55 -9.51 5.99 8.81
C VAL A 55 -8.97 6.42 7.44
N GLY A 56 -8.58 7.68 7.27
CA GLY A 56 -8.05 8.17 6.00
C GLY A 56 -6.74 7.50 5.58
N LEU A 57 -5.85 7.21 6.52
CA LEU A 57 -4.59 6.49 6.24
C LEU A 57 -4.85 5.02 5.87
N ILE A 58 -5.79 4.36 6.56
CA ILE A 58 -6.16 2.97 6.23
C ILE A 58 -6.80 2.92 4.85
N GLU A 59 -7.79 3.77 4.58
CA GLU A 59 -8.51 3.81 3.31
C GLU A 59 -7.56 4.10 2.13
N SER A 60 -6.70 5.11 2.28
CA SER A 60 -5.71 5.42 1.24
C SER A 60 -4.69 4.30 1.02
N SER A 61 -4.33 3.55 2.06
CA SER A 61 -3.45 2.39 1.93
C SER A 61 -4.13 1.22 1.22
N ILE A 62 -5.41 0.98 1.50
CA ILE A 62 -6.22 -0.03 0.80
C ILE A 62 -6.36 0.34 -0.67
N GLN A 63 -6.78 1.58 -0.96
CA GLN A 63 -6.91 2.07 -2.33
C GLN A 63 -5.59 1.96 -3.10
N ALA A 64 -4.47 2.36 -2.50
CA ALA A 64 -3.16 2.22 -3.14
C ALA A 64 -2.77 0.76 -3.40
N SER A 65 -3.14 -0.17 -2.51
CA SER A 65 -2.91 -1.61 -2.72
C SER A 65 -3.79 -2.16 -3.85
N GLU A 66 -5.05 -1.76 -3.93
CA GLU A 66 -5.96 -2.20 -4.99
C GLU A 66 -5.49 -1.67 -6.35
N GLU A 67 -5.19 -0.38 -6.46
CA GLU A 67 -4.79 0.24 -7.74
C GLU A 67 -3.43 -0.27 -8.24
N ARG A 68 -2.47 -0.54 -7.34
CA ARG A 68 -1.07 -0.83 -7.74
C ARG A 68 -0.68 -2.29 -7.69
N TYR A 69 -1.40 -3.12 -6.92
CA TYR A 69 -0.97 -4.49 -6.66
C TYR A 69 -2.04 -5.52 -6.97
N SER A 70 -3.18 -5.54 -6.26
CA SER A 70 -4.13 -6.65 -6.32
C SER A 70 -5.22 -6.50 -7.37
N GLY A 71 -5.49 -5.27 -7.83
CA GLY A 71 -6.78 -4.96 -8.45
C GLY A 71 -7.93 -5.18 -7.47
N ASN A 72 -9.15 -5.30 -8.01
CA ASN A 72 -10.35 -5.58 -7.21
C ASN A 72 -10.42 -7.04 -6.72
N VAL A 73 -9.82 -7.99 -7.46
CA VAL A 73 -9.85 -9.42 -7.14
C VAL A 73 -8.52 -10.05 -7.47
N ILE A 74 -7.92 -10.74 -6.50
CA ILE A 74 -6.70 -11.52 -6.68
C ILE A 74 -7.00 -13.01 -6.58
N VAL A 75 -6.58 -13.78 -7.58
CA VAL A 75 -6.63 -15.25 -7.56
C VAL A 75 -5.26 -15.76 -7.15
N SER A 76 -5.19 -16.46 -6.01
CA SER A 76 -3.94 -16.98 -5.45
C SER A 76 -3.97 -18.50 -5.32
N THR A 77 -2.81 -19.09 -5.05
CA THR A 77 -2.70 -20.52 -4.79
C THR A 77 -3.38 -20.88 -3.47
N LEU A 78 -3.91 -22.11 -3.39
CA LEU A 78 -4.34 -22.66 -2.11
C LEU A 78 -3.12 -22.84 -1.19
N ARG A 79 -3.29 -22.71 0.13
CA ARG A 79 -2.19 -22.79 1.12
C ARG A 79 -1.32 -24.06 1.02
N GLN A 80 -1.89 -25.14 0.49
CA GLN A 80 -1.24 -26.45 0.36
C GLN A 80 -0.67 -26.70 -1.05
N LYS A 81 -0.85 -25.76 -1.99
CA LYS A 81 -0.44 -25.90 -3.40
C LYS A 81 0.54 -24.79 -3.79
N SER A 82 1.55 -25.15 -4.56
CA SER A 82 2.55 -24.22 -5.09
C SER A 82 2.11 -23.52 -6.39
N ILE A 83 1.05 -24.01 -7.03
CA ILE A 83 0.54 -23.48 -8.31
C ILE A 83 -0.98 -23.39 -8.30
N ILE A 84 -1.52 -22.52 -9.16
CA ILE A 84 -2.94 -22.47 -9.48
C ILE A 84 -3.20 -23.54 -10.55
N GLU A 85 -4.02 -24.53 -10.20
CA GLU A 85 -4.44 -25.56 -11.14
C GLU A 85 -5.37 -24.96 -12.20
N ASN A 86 -5.24 -25.40 -13.45
CA ASN A 86 -6.04 -24.93 -14.59
C ASN A 86 -6.04 -23.40 -14.77
N SER A 87 -4.92 -22.74 -14.47
CA SER A 87 -4.78 -21.28 -14.58
C SER A 87 -5.17 -20.73 -15.96
N ALA A 88 -4.84 -21.42 -17.04
CA ALA A 88 -5.18 -21.01 -18.40
C ALA A 88 -6.69 -21.06 -18.69
N GLU A 89 -7.42 -22.02 -18.11
CA GLU A 89 -8.88 -22.09 -18.25
C GLU A 89 -9.54 -21.00 -17.42
N ILE A 90 -9.09 -20.81 -16.18
CA ILE A 90 -9.55 -19.74 -15.29
C ILE A 90 -9.37 -18.38 -15.97
N GLN A 91 -8.19 -18.12 -16.55
CA GLN A 91 -7.91 -16.88 -17.27
C GLN A 91 -8.90 -16.67 -18.41
N LYS A 92 -9.12 -17.67 -19.27
CA LYS A 92 -10.09 -17.57 -20.37
C LYS A 92 -11.51 -17.32 -19.89
N VAL A 93 -11.94 -17.95 -18.80
CA VAL A 93 -13.27 -17.71 -18.24
C VAL A 93 -13.39 -16.26 -17.77
N LEU A 94 -12.39 -15.76 -17.03
CA LEU A 94 -12.38 -14.39 -16.51
C LEU A 94 -12.37 -13.34 -17.63
N GLU A 95 -11.58 -13.54 -18.68
CA GLU A 95 -11.52 -12.64 -19.84
C GLU A 95 -12.87 -12.56 -20.60
N ASN A 96 -13.73 -13.58 -20.50
CA ASN A 96 -15.03 -13.61 -21.18
C ASN A 96 -16.19 -13.07 -20.33
N LEU A 97 -15.95 -12.72 -19.06
CA LEU A 97 -16.99 -12.18 -18.19
C LEU A 97 -17.24 -10.69 -18.51
N PRO A 98 -18.50 -10.26 -18.68
CA PRO A 98 -18.81 -8.88 -19.07
C PRO A 98 -18.44 -7.82 -18.02
N ASN A 99 -18.16 -8.24 -16.79
CA ASN A 99 -17.88 -7.36 -15.65
C ASN A 99 -16.37 -7.28 -15.34
N VAL A 100 -15.53 -7.91 -16.15
CA VAL A 100 -14.08 -7.97 -15.97
C VAL A 100 -13.43 -7.07 -17.02
N THR A 101 -12.71 -6.04 -16.58
CA THR A 101 -12.03 -5.09 -17.47
C THR A 101 -10.72 -5.67 -17.99
N ASP A 102 -9.88 -6.17 -17.07
CA ASP A 102 -8.54 -6.67 -17.38
C ASP A 102 -8.23 -7.89 -16.50
N VAL A 103 -7.49 -8.84 -17.05
CA VAL A 103 -6.98 -10.02 -16.34
C VAL A 103 -5.47 -10.08 -16.57
N VAL A 104 -4.70 -10.05 -15.48
CA VAL A 104 -3.23 -10.06 -15.57
C VAL A 104 -2.68 -11.29 -14.86
N PRO A 105 -2.12 -12.25 -15.61
CA PRO A 105 -1.43 -13.39 -15.01
C PRO A 105 -0.05 -12.96 -14.50
N ARG A 106 0.29 -13.39 -13.28
CA ARG A 106 1.63 -13.19 -12.69
C ARG A 106 2.22 -14.51 -12.21
N VAL A 107 3.53 -14.65 -12.36
CA VAL A 107 4.29 -15.78 -11.79
C VAL A 107 5.18 -15.24 -10.68
N LEU A 108 4.91 -15.62 -9.45
CA LEU A 108 5.65 -15.16 -8.28
C LEU A 108 6.58 -16.26 -7.78
N ALA A 109 7.85 -15.91 -7.54
CA ALA A 109 8.81 -16.81 -6.90
C ALA A 109 9.77 -16.02 -6.00
N GLY A 110 10.10 -16.58 -4.85
CA GLY A 110 11.17 -16.03 -4.00
C GLY A 110 12.54 -16.30 -4.63
N GLY A 111 13.46 -15.35 -4.52
CA GLY A 111 14.82 -15.52 -5.02
C GLY A 111 15.81 -14.52 -4.45
N VAL A 112 17.04 -14.64 -4.93
CA VAL A 112 18.16 -13.79 -4.54
C VAL A 112 18.67 -13.05 -5.76
N VAL A 113 18.79 -11.74 -5.64
CA VAL A 113 19.40 -10.87 -6.64
C VAL A 113 20.80 -10.53 -6.18
N LYS A 114 21.80 -10.75 -7.04
CA LYS A 114 23.21 -10.45 -6.77
C LYS A 114 23.74 -9.45 -7.78
N ALA A 115 24.30 -8.35 -7.29
CA ALA A 115 25.16 -7.45 -8.05
C ALA A 115 26.65 -7.84 -7.84
N ASP A 116 27.54 -7.35 -8.71
CA ASP A 116 28.99 -7.57 -8.64
C ASP A 116 29.44 -9.03 -8.50
N TYR A 117 28.69 -9.96 -9.07
CA TYR A 117 28.94 -11.41 -8.95
C TYR A 117 30.28 -11.87 -9.54
N ASN A 118 30.97 -11.01 -10.30
CA ASN A 118 32.28 -11.27 -10.89
C ASN A 118 33.46 -10.81 -10.02
N ARG A 119 33.23 -10.11 -8.91
CA ARG A 119 34.29 -9.65 -8.01
C ARG A 119 34.52 -10.67 -6.90
N LEU A 120 35.80 -10.93 -6.59
CA LEU A 120 36.19 -11.67 -5.39
C LEU A 120 35.91 -10.79 -4.16
N LEU A 121 35.03 -11.27 -3.28
CA LEU A 121 34.75 -10.61 -2.01
C LEU A 121 35.99 -10.70 -1.12
N ARG A 122 36.30 -9.60 -0.43
CA ARG A 122 37.25 -9.61 0.68
C ARG A 122 36.62 -10.32 1.89
N GLU A 123 37.42 -10.89 2.78
CA GLU A 123 36.93 -11.66 3.94
C GLU A 123 35.97 -10.86 4.85
N GLU A 124 36.13 -9.53 4.90
CA GLU A 124 35.32 -8.63 5.72
C GLU A 124 34.10 -8.04 4.98
N GLU A 125 33.95 -8.33 3.68
CA GLU A 125 32.96 -7.69 2.83
C GLU A 125 31.68 -8.53 2.68
N THR A 126 30.53 -7.92 2.94
CA THR A 126 29.24 -8.57 2.74
C THR A 126 28.91 -8.69 1.25
N PRO A 127 28.33 -9.81 0.79
CA PRO A 127 27.91 -9.95 -0.60
C PRO A 127 26.92 -8.86 -1.00
N ASN A 128 27.09 -8.29 -2.19
CA ASN A 128 26.15 -7.34 -2.79
C ASN A 128 24.90 -8.10 -3.29
N GLN A 129 24.06 -8.53 -2.35
CA GLN A 129 22.90 -9.36 -2.62
C GLN A 129 21.67 -8.90 -1.83
N ALA A 130 20.50 -9.07 -2.44
CA ALA A 130 19.21 -8.80 -1.82
C ALA A 130 18.29 -10.01 -2.00
N GLN A 131 17.51 -10.34 -0.97
CA GLN A 131 16.40 -11.28 -1.10
C GLN A 131 15.19 -10.52 -1.63
N ALA A 132 14.54 -11.05 -2.66
CA ALA A 132 13.41 -10.40 -3.30
C ALA A 132 12.38 -11.43 -3.77
N THR A 133 11.14 -10.97 -3.93
CA THR A 133 10.13 -11.70 -4.69
C THR A 133 10.25 -11.27 -6.15
N ILE A 134 10.46 -12.24 -7.03
CA ILE A 134 10.53 -12.03 -8.47
C ILE A 134 9.16 -12.30 -9.06
N SER A 135 8.64 -11.32 -9.80
CA SER A 135 7.37 -11.42 -10.52
C SER A 135 7.63 -11.48 -12.02
N GLY A 136 7.22 -12.58 -12.65
CA GLY A 136 7.09 -12.66 -14.11
C GLY A 136 5.76 -12.05 -14.52
N ILE A 137 5.82 -11.02 -15.37
CA ILE A 137 4.67 -10.25 -15.85
C ILE A 137 4.70 -10.14 -17.37
N VAL A 138 3.54 -9.87 -17.97
CA VAL A 138 3.45 -9.37 -19.36
C VAL A 138 3.33 -7.84 -19.28
N PRO A 139 4.39 -7.06 -19.62
CA PRO A 139 4.43 -5.61 -19.38
C PRO A 139 3.21 -4.85 -19.91
N SER A 140 2.77 -5.13 -21.13
CA SER A 140 1.62 -4.44 -21.73
C SER A 140 0.28 -4.74 -21.08
N GLN A 141 0.09 -5.94 -20.52
CA GLN A 141 -1.13 -6.28 -19.78
C GLN A 141 -1.08 -5.69 -18.36
N GLU A 142 0.09 -5.77 -17.74
CA GLU A 142 0.31 -5.28 -16.38
C GLU A 142 0.11 -3.76 -16.30
N ASP A 143 0.67 -3.00 -17.24
CA ASP A 143 0.53 -1.55 -17.27
C ASP A 143 -0.91 -1.08 -17.53
N LYS A 144 -1.70 -1.83 -18.31
CA LYS A 144 -3.12 -1.52 -18.52
C LYS A 144 -3.93 -1.63 -17.23
N ALA A 145 -3.67 -2.66 -16.43
CA ALA A 145 -4.41 -2.91 -15.20
C ALA A 145 -3.96 -2.03 -14.03
N THR A 146 -2.66 -1.75 -13.90
CA THR A 146 -2.07 -1.11 -12.71
C THR A 146 -1.44 0.26 -12.97
N GLY A 147 -1.15 0.59 -14.23
CA GLY A 147 -0.40 1.80 -14.59
C GLY A 147 1.02 1.84 -14.04
N LEU A 148 1.67 0.67 -13.86
CA LEU A 148 3.02 0.55 -13.29
C LEU A 148 4.07 1.44 -13.96
N SER A 149 3.92 1.74 -15.26
CA SER A 149 4.84 2.61 -16.00
C SER A 149 4.98 4.00 -15.38
N LYS A 150 3.94 4.52 -14.72
CA LYS A 150 3.93 5.84 -14.08
C LYS A 150 4.76 5.91 -12.79
N TYR A 151 5.11 4.75 -12.23
CA TYR A 151 5.84 4.63 -10.97
C TYR A 151 7.33 4.32 -11.16
N VAL A 152 7.81 4.28 -12.42
CA VAL A 152 9.24 4.20 -12.72
C VAL A 152 9.88 5.55 -12.38
N VAL A 153 10.81 5.53 -11.42
CA VAL A 153 11.53 6.72 -10.93
C VAL A 153 12.72 7.04 -11.82
N ASP A 154 13.41 6.00 -12.28
CA ASP A 154 14.61 6.12 -13.09
C ASP A 154 14.67 4.97 -14.12
N GLY A 155 15.17 5.26 -15.32
CA GLY A 155 15.20 4.35 -16.46
C GLY A 155 13.88 4.29 -17.25
N SER A 156 13.58 3.12 -17.80
CA SER A 156 12.41 2.87 -18.65
C SER A 156 11.61 1.65 -18.18
N TYR A 157 10.31 1.65 -18.47
CA TYR A 157 9.47 0.47 -18.29
C TYR A 157 9.89 -0.69 -19.21
N LEU A 158 9.41 -1.90 -18.93
CA LEU A 158 9.73 -3.10 -19.72
C LEU A 158 8.95 -3.09 -21.05
N ASP A 159 9.61 -3.59 -22.09
CA ASP A 159 8.98 -3.91 -23.38
C ASP A 159 8.57 -5.40 -23.38
N ASP A 160 7.47 -5.75 -24.06
CA ASP A 160 7.00 -7.13 -24.18
C ASP A 160 8.04 -8.05 -24.86
N ASN A 161 8.95 -7.49 -25.65
CA ASN A 161 10.03 -8.24 -26.31
C ASN A 161 11.31 -8.35 -25.48
N ASP A 162 11.40 -7.65 -24.34
CA ASP A 162 12.61 -7.62 -23.51
C ASP A 162 12.66 -8.81 -22.54
N LYS A 163 13.30 -9.89 -22.98
CA LYS A 163 13.40 -11.16 -22.23
C LYS A 163 14.46 -11.14 -21.11
N ASP A 164 15.35 -10.16 -21.14
CA ASP A 164 16.48 -10.05 -20.22
C ASP A 164 16.42 -8.77 -19.39
N GLY A 165 15.33 -8.00 -19.47
CA GLY A 165 15.09 -6.84 -18.66
C GLY A 165 14.47 -7.17 -17.30
N ILE A 166 14.84 -6.39 -16.29
CA ILE A 166 14.19 -6.41 -14.97
C ILE A 166 13.95 -5.00 -14.46
N LEU A 167 12.81 -4.80 -13.79
CA LEU A 167 12.54 -3.63 -12.98
C LEU A 167 12.83 -3.96 -11.53
N VAL A 168 13.54 -3.07 -10.85
CA VAL A 168 13.95 -3.27 -9.46
C VAL A 168 13.19 -2.28 -8.58
N GLY A 169 12.60 -2.75 -7.49
CA GLY A 169 11.97 -1.85 -6.52
C GLY A 169 13.01 -0.99 -5.80
N ALA A 170 12.70 0.29 -5.57
CA ALA A 170 13.59 1.25 -4.91
C ALA A 170 14.02 0.78 -3.51
N PHE A 171 13.15 0.05 -2.81
CA PHE A 171 13.45 -0.55 -1.51
C PHE A 171 14.57 -1.60 -1.54
N LEU A 172 14.90 -2.17 -2.71
CA LEU A 172 16.00 -3.12 -2.86
C LEU A 172 17.35 -2.43 -3.10
N VAL A 173 17.38 -1.11 -3.28
CA VAL A 173 18.56 -0.33 -3.65
C VAL A 173 18.87 0.68 -2.56
N ASN A 174 20.06 0.56 -1.95
CA ASN A 174 20.44 1.36 -0.81
C ASN A 174 20.51 2.86 -1.14
N GLU A 175 20.99 3.21 -2.35
CA GLU A 175 21.12 4.59 -2.82
C GLU A 175 19.78 5.30 -3.02
N LEU A 176 18.71 4.52 -3.29
CA LEU A 176 17.37 5.07 -3.51
C LEU A 176 16.56 5.13 -2.22
N THR A 177 16.66 4.11 -1.37
CA THR A 177 15.93 4.05 -0.10
C THR A 177 16.80 3.35 0.94
N PRO A 178 17.63 4.08 1.69
CA PRO A 178 18.53 3.46 2.66
C PRO A 178 17.71 2.88 3.82
N ILE A 179 17.82 1.56 4.01
CA ILE A 179 17.14 0.83 5.09
C ILE A 179 18.20 0.06 5.87
N ASP A 180 18.45 0.50 7.09
CA ASP A 180 19.32 -0.22 8.03
C ASP A 180 18.45 -1.06 8.97
N ALA A 181 18.22 -2.31 8.60
CA ALA A 181 17.46 -3.27 9.38
C ALA A 181 18.13 -4.65 9.37
N VAL A 182 18.20 -5.27 10.55
CA VAL A 182 18.80 -6.61 10.71
C VAL A 182 18.06 -7.62 9.84
N GLY A 183 18.80 -8.31 8.97
CA GLY A 183 18.25 -9.32 8.05
C GLY A 183 17.70 -8.76 6.74
N PHE A 184 17.73 -7.45 6.53
CA PHE A 184 17.38 -6.82 5.26
C PHE A 184 18.66 -6.40 4.54
N SER A 185 18.99 -7.08 3.44
CA SER A 185 20.15 -6.75 2.62
C SER A 185 19.71 -6.07 1.33
N GLN A 186 20.37 -4.96 1.00
CA GLN A 186 20.07 -4.16 -0.19
C GLN A 186 21.23 -4.24 -1.19
N LEU A 187 20.90 -4.04 -2.46
CA LEU A 187 21.87 -3.84 -3.53
C LEU A 187 22.53 -2.47 -3.35
N ARG A 188 23.84 -2.43 -3.59
CA ARG A 188 24.68 -1.23 -3.52
C ARG A 188 25.26 -0.94 -4.89
N GLU A 189 25.45 0.34 -5.19
CA GLU A 189 26.11 0.86 -6.40
C GLU A 189 25.51 0.39 -7.73
N VAL A 190 24.23 -0.02 -7.74
CA VAL A 190 23.53 -0.48 -8.95
C VAL A 190 22.89 0.67 -9.71
N LYS A 191 23.03 0.67 -11.04
CA LYS A 191 22.49 1.67 -11.96
C LYS A 191 21.65 1.02 -13.06
N VAL A 192 20.83 1.85 -13.71
CA VAL A 192 20.12 1.44 -14.92
C VAL A 192 21.13 1.04 -16.00
N GLY A 193 20.94 -0.14 -16.58
CA GLY A 193 21.84 -0.75 -17.55
C GLY A 193 22.80 -1.79 -16.95
N ASP A 194 22.93 -1.88 -15.63
CA ASP A 194 23.82 -2.85 -14.99
C ASP A 194 23.26 -4.28 -15.10
N ARG A 195 24.20 -5.24 -15.15
CA ARG A 195 23.87 -6.67 -15.13
C ARG A 195 23.85 -7.20 -13.70
N ILE A 196 22.74 -7.83 -13.35
CA ILE A 196 22.54 -8.52 -12.08
C ILE A 196 22.20 -9.99 -12.33
N LYS A 197 22.61 -10.83 -11.39
CA LYS A 197 22.32 -12.26 -11.42
C LYS A 197 21.13 -12.55 -10.51
N VAL A 198 20.02 -12.99 -11.11
CA VAL A 198 18.81 -13.40 -10.39
C VAL A 198 18.84 -14.92 -10.23
N THR A 199 18.65 -15.40 -9.00
CA THR A 199 18.62 -16.82 -8.66
C THR A 199 17.27 -17.18 -8.05
N VAL A 200 16.57 -18.13 -8.66
CA VAL A 200 15.27 -18.65 -8.21
C VAL A 200 15.37 -20.16 -8.06
N GLY A 201 15.28 -20.65 -6.82
CA GLY A 201 15.54 -22.06 -6.52
C GLY A 201 16.95 -22.48 -6.96
N ASN A 202 17.03 -23.45 -7.87
CA ASN A 202 18.30 -23.97 -8.41
C ASN A 202 18.73 -23.31 -9.73
N ASN A 203 17.91 -22.40 -10.29
CA ASN A 203 18.19 -21.75 -11.56
C ASN A 203 18.70 -20.33 -11.34
N SER A 204 19.69 -19.92 -12.15
CA SER A 204 20.19 -18.56 -12.14
C SER A 204 20.26 -17.99 -13.54
N LYS A 205 19.88 -16.73 -13.72
CA LYS A 205 19.92 -16.01 -14.99
C LYS A 205 20.51 -14.61 -14.79
N GLU A 206 21.29 -14.15 -15.76
CA GLU A 206 21.75 -12.75 -15.83
C GLU A 206 20.68 -11.90 -16.52
N VAL A 207 20.39 -10.73 -15.95
CA VAL A 207 19.41 -9.76 -16.46
C VAL A 207 19.93 -8.34 -16.31
N TYR A 208 19.40 -7.44 -17.12
CA TYR A 208 19.74 -6.02 -17.16
C TYR A 208 18.69 -5.18 -16.43
N ILE A 209 19.14 -4.28 -15.56
CA ILE A 209 18.24 -3.33 -14.91
C ILE A 209 17.75 -2.33 -15.95
N ARG A 210 16.44 -2.30 -16.22
CA ARG A 210 15.83 -1.32 -17.13
C ARG A 210 15.36 -0.07 -16.42
N GLY A 211 14.98 -0.21 -15.16
CA GLY A 211 14.54 0.91 -14.36
C GLY A 211 14.27 0.53 -12.91
N PHE A 212 14.09 1.57 -12.11
CA PHE A 212 13.76 1.49 -10.70
C PHE A 212 12.33 1.95 -10.46
N MET A 213 11.55 1.17 -9.71
CA MET A 213 10.16 1.48 -9.37
C MET A 213 10.02 1.98 -7.93
N LYS A 214 9.13 2.94 -7.70
CA LYS A 214 8.88 3.52 -6.37
C LYS A 214 8.08 2.62 -5.44
#